data_AF-G9KV97-F1
#
_entry.id   AF-G9KV97-F1
#
_cell.length_a   1.000
_cell.length_b   1.000
_cell.length_c   1.000
_cell.angle_alpha   90.00
_cell.angle_beta   90.00
_cell.angle_gamma   90.00
#
_symmetry.space_group_name_H-M   'P 1'
#
loop_
_entity.id
_entity.type
_entity.pdbx_description
1 polymer ?
#
loop_
_entity_poly.entity_id
_entity_poly.type
_entity_poly.pdbx_seq_one_letter_code
_entity_poly.pdbx_strand_id
1 'polypeptide(L)'
;WQVTDMNRLHRFLCFGSEGGTYYIKEQKLGLENAEALIRLIEDGRGCEVIQEIKSFSQEGRTAKQEPMLFALAICSQCSDICSQCSDISTK
;
A
#
# COMPACT_ATOMS: atom_id res chain seq x y z
N TRP A 1 -2.48 -14.00 15.75
CA TRP A 1 -3.45 -13.71 14.68
C TRP A 1 -2.73 -13.07 13.50
N GLN A 2 -3.20 -13.33 12.28
CA GLN A 2 -2.70 -12.66 11.07
C GLN A 2 -3.11 -11.17 11.12
N VAL A 3 -2.20 -10.28 10.72
CA VAL A 3 -2.49 -8.84 10.63
C VAL A 3 -3.32 -8.57 9.37
N THR A 4 -4.26 -7.63 9.43
CA THR A 4 -5.06 -7.23 8.26
C THR A 4 -4.19 -6.60 7.18
N ASP A 5 -4.59 -6.72 5.92
CA ASP A 5 -3.78 -6.17 4.81
C ASP A 5 -3.63 -4.63 4.90
N MET A 6 -4.62 -3.91 5.43
CA MET A 6 -4.51 -2.45 5.65
C MET A 6 -3.45 -2.10 6.70
N ASN A 7 -3.43 -2.82 7.83
CA ASN A 7 -2.37 -2.64 8.83
C ASN A 7 -1.00 -3.06 8.30
N ARG A 8 -0.96 -4.03 7.37
CA ARG A 8 0.26 -4.42 6.67
C ARG A 8 0.75 -3.32 5.73
N LEU A 9 -0.14 -2.67 4.99
CA LEU A 9 0.17 -1.49 4.19
C LEU A 9 0.79 -0.39 5.05
N HIS A 10 0.18 -0.03 6.18
CA HIS A 10 0.76 0.98 7.08
C HIS A 10 2.17 0.63 7.54
N ARG A 11 2.42 -0.64 7.89
CA ARG A 11 3.77 -1.09 8.25
C ARG A 11 4.74 -0.98 7.08
N PHE A 12 4.30 -1.34 5.89
CA PHE A 12 5.11 -1.21 4.69
C PHE A 12 5.45 0.26 4.39
N LEU A 13 4.49 1.18 4.52
CA LEU A 13 4.74 2.62 4.36
C LEU A 13 5.76 3.16 5.38
N CYS A 14 5.73 2.68 6.62
CA CYS A 14 6.67 3.12 7.65
C CYS A 14 8.07 2.51 7.52
N PHE A 15 8.16 1.20 7.25
CA PHE A 15 9.41 0.43 7.37
C PHE A 15 9.99 -0.02 6.03
N GLY A 16 9.21 -0.02 4.96
CA GLY A 16 9.60 -0.62 3.69
C GLY A 16 9.83 -2.12 3.80
N SER A 17 10.67 -2.63 2.89
CA SER A 17 11.10 -4.04 2.88
C SER A 17 12.61 -4.23 2.73
N GLU A 18 13.37 -3.13 2.61
CA GLU A 18 14.83 -3.13 2.48
C GLU A 18 15.48 -3.85 3.68
N GLY A 19 16.46 -4.72 3.42
CA GLY A 19 17.12 -5.56 4.43
C GLY A 19 16.28 -6.73 4.93
N GLY A 20 14.98 -6.78 4.60
CA GLY A 20 14.06 -7.78 5.10
C GLY A 20 13.84 -7.69 6.61
N THR A 21 13.59 -8.84 7.23
CA THR A 21 13.58 -9.01 8.68
C THR A 21 14.55 -10.11 9.08
N TYR A 22 14.74 -10.32 10.38
CA TYR A 22 15.53 -11.44 10.89
C TYR A 22 15.08 -12.81 10.32
N TYR A 23 13.79 -12.99 10.02
CA TYR A 23 13.22 -14.26 9.57
C TYR A 23 12.88 -14.31 8.08
N ILE A 24 12.72 -13.16 7.42
CA ILE A 24 12.20 -13.05 6.05
C ILE A 24 13.16 -12.22 5.22
N LYS A 25 13.67 -12.81 4.13
CA LYS A 25 14.54 -12.10 3.18
C LYS A 25 13.82 -10.94 2.50
N GLU A 26 14.58 -9.89 2.16
CA GLU A 26 14.10 -8.67 1.49
C GLU A 26 13.13 -8.94 0.33
N GLN A 27 13.53 -9.74 -0.66
CA GLN A 27 12.71 -10.03 -1.83
C GLN A 27 11.35 -10.65 -1.46
N LYS A 28 11.36 -11.61 -0.51
CA LYS A 28 10.15 -12.28 -0.04
C LYS A 28 9.25 -11.30 0.72
N LEU A 29 9.83 -10.48 1.59
CA LEU A 29 9.07 -9.49 2.35
C LEU A 29 8.42 -8.44 1.43
N GLY A 30 9.14 -7.98 0.41
CA GLY A 30 8.62 -7.08 -0.62
C GLY A 30 7.45 -7.70 -1.37
N LEU A 31 7.58 -8.95 -1.81
CA LEU A 31 6.51 -9.67 -2.49
C LEU A 31 5.26 -9.82 -1.61
N GLU A 32 5.42 -10.25 -0.36
CA GLU A 32 4.28 -10.43 0.54
C GLU A 32 3.55 -9.11 0.87
N ASN A 33 4.26 -7.98 0.87
CA ASN A 33 3.66 -6.65 1.02
C ASN A 33 2.94 -6.21 -0.26
N ALA A 34 3.52 -6.49 -1.44
CA ALA A 34 2.88 -6.21 -2.73
C ALA A 34 1.59 -7.04 -2.90
N GLU A 35 1.61 -8.32 -2.55
CA GLU A 35 0.43 -9.19 -2.58
C GLU A 35 -0.69 -8.69 -1.66
N ALA A 36 -0.35 -8.16 -0.48
CA ALA A 36 -1.33 -7.55 0.42
C ALA A 36 -1.96 -6.30 -0.19
N LEU A 37 -1.16 -5.49 -0.89
CA LEU A 37 -1.66 -4.31 -1.59
C LEU A 37 -2.59 -4.69 -2.74
N ILE A 38 -2.21 -5.72 -3.52
CA ILE A 38 -3.02 -6.24 -4.63
C ILE A 38 -4.35 -6.78 -4.10
N ARG A 39 -4.35 -7.56 -3.01
CA ARG A 39 -5.60 -8.05 -2.38
C ARG A 39 -6.53 -6.91 -1.97
N LEU A 40 -6.00 -5.82 -1.39
CA LEU A 40 -6.83 -4.65 -1.05
C LEU A 40 -7.46 -4.02 -2.30
N ILE A 41 -6.74 -3.96 -3.41
CA ILE A 41 -7.25 -3.41 -4.67
C ILE A 41 -8.33 -4.33 -5.26
N GLU A 42 -8.07 -5.63 -5.30
CA GLU A 42 -9.01 -6.66 -5.79
C GLU A 42 -10.29 -6.71 -4.95
N ASP A 43 -10.19 -6.47 -3.64
CA ASP A 43 -11.32 -6.36 -2.71
C ASP A 43 -12.11 -5.04 -2.86
N GLY A 44 -11.79 -4.19 -3.84
CA GLY A 44 -12.47 -2.93 -4.11
C GLY A 44 -12.10 -1.79 -3.16
N ARG A 45 -11.00 -1.93 -2.41
CA ARG A 45 -10.53 -0.94 -1.42
C ARG A 45 -9.39 -0.07 -1.95
N GLY A 46 -9.22 -0.01 -3.28
CA GLY A 46 -8.16 0.76 -3.93
C GLY A 46 -8.17 2.25 -3.56
N CYS A 47 -9.36 2.85 -3.41
CA CYS A 47 -9.48 4.25 -3.02
C CYS A 47 -9.11 4.51 -1.56
N GLU A 48 -9.42 3.58 -0.66
CA GLU A 48 -8.94 3.66 0.74
C GLU A 48 -7.40 3.63 0.76
N VAL A 49 -6.79 2.74 -0.03
CA VAL A 49 -5.33 2.64 -0.16
C VAL A 49 -4.71 3.96 -0.64
N ILE A 50 -5.24 4.56 -1.71
CA ILE A 50 -4.75 5.85 -2.23
C ILE A 50 -4.90 6.95 -1.19
N GLN A 51 -6.02 6.99 -0.47
CA GLN A 51 -6.26 7.98 0.57
C GLN A 51 -5.28 7.84 1.74
N GLU A 52 -4.98 6.61 2.15
CA GLU A 52 -3.96 6.33 3.18
C GLU A 52 -2.56 6.75 2.71
N ILE A 53 -2.18 6.40 1.48
CA ILE A 53 -0.90 6.82 0.89
C ILE A 53 -0.79 8.36 0.88
N LYS A 54 -1.86 9.05 0.48
CA LYS A 54 -1.93 10.52 0.48
C LYS A 54 -1.80 11.10 1.88
N SER A 55 -2.52 10.56 2.87
CA SER A 55 -2.44 10.99 4.27
C SER A 55 -1.00 10.83 4.80
N PHE A 56 -0.38 9.66 4.60
CA PHE A 56 1.01 9.42 5.02
C PHE A 56 2.01 10.38 4.36
N SER A 57 1.78 10.74 3.09
CA SER A 57 2.60 11.71 2.36
C SER A 57 2.46 13.13 2.93
N GLN A 58 1.22 13.61 3.10
CA GLN A 58 0.94 14.97 3.55
C GLN A 58 1.31 15.20 5.02
N GLU A 59 1.14 14.18 5.86
CA GLU A 59 1.45 14.23 7.29
C GLU A 59 2.94 13.92 7.58
N GLY A 60 3.73 13.51 6.57
CA GLY A 60 5.14 13.18 6.75
C GLY A 60 5.36 11.97 7.67
N ARG A 61 4.45 10.99 7.64
CA ARG A 61 4.46 9.83 8.56
C ARG A 61 5.40 8.70 8.15
N THR A 62 6.05 8.81 7.00
CA THR A 62 7.01 7.83 6.50
C THR A 62 8.44 8.32 6.71
N ALA A 63 9.35 7.44 7.12
CA ALA A 63 10.77 7.77 7.24
C ALA A 63 11.47 7.85 5.87
N LYS A 64 10.93 7.12 4.88
CA LYS A 64 11.45 6.94 3.53
C LYS A 64 10.31 7.06 2.51
N GLN A 65 10.61 7.53 1.31
CA GLN A 65 9.59 7.77 0.27
C GLN A 65 9.41 6.56 -0.66
N GLU A 66 10.41 5.69 -0.74
CA GLU A 66 10.47 4.53 -1.61
C GLU A 66 9.27 3.58 -1.42
N PRO A 67 8.85 3.21 -0.20
CA PRO A 67 7.69 2.32 -0.01
C PRO A 67 6.38 2.96 -0.48
N MET A 68 6.25 4.27 -0.30
CA MET A 68 5.07 5.03 -0.74
C MET A 68 5.01 5.09 -2.27
N LEU A 69 6.12 5.45 -2.92
CA LEU A 69 6.20 5.52 -4.38
C LEU A 69 5.97 4.13 -5.01
N PHE A 70 6.48 3.07 -4.40
CA PHE A 70 6.23 1.70 -4.83
C PHE A 70 4.75 1.32 -4.73
N ALA A 71 4.09 1.64 -3.60
CA ALA A 71 2.67 1.39 -3.43
C ALA A 71 1.83 2.18 -4.46
N LEU A 72 2.19 3.44 -4.73
CA LEU A 72 1.54 4.25 -5.74
C LEU A 72 1.74 3.70 -7.15
N ALA A 73 2.93 3.18 -7.47
CA ALA A 73 3.22 2.55 -8.75
C ALA A 73 2.33 1.32 -8.98
N ILE A 74 2.14 0.47 -7.96
CA ILE A 74 1.19 -0.66 -8.04
C ILE A 74 -0.22 -0.15 -8.32
N CYS A 75 -0.69 0.84 -7.57
CA CYS A 75 -2.03 1.39 -7.76
C CYS A 75 -2.21 1.99 -9.16
N SER A 76 -1.18 2.64 -9.72
CA SER A 76 -1.25 3.28 -11.04
C SER A 76 -1.44 2.29 -12.20
N GLN A 77 -1.09 1.02 -11.99
CA GLN A 77 -1.26 -0.04 -12.99
C GLN A 77 -2.65 -0.70 -12.95
N CYS A 78 -3.47 -0.42 -11.93
CA CYS A 78 -4.82 -0.95 -11.81
C CYS A 78 -5.83 0.07 -12.35
N SER A 79 -6.37 -0.17 -13.54
CA SER A 79 -7.39 0.67 -14.20
C SER A 79 -8.64 0.88 -13.35
N ASP A 80 -8.97 -0.09 -12.49
CA ASP A 80 -10.23 -0.13 -11.74
C ASP A 80 -10.25 0.85 -10.56
N ILE A 81 -9.07 1.24 -10.06
CA ILE A 81 -8.95 2.19 -8.94
C ILE A 81 -9.43 3.58 -9.36
N CYS A 82 -9.12 4.00 -10.59
CA CYS A 82 -9.55 5.29 -11.12
C CYS A 82 -11.08 5.37 -11.23
N SER A 83 -11.70 4.28 -11.73
CA SER A 83 -13.17 4.14 -11.81
C SER A 83 -13.82 4.18 -10.43
N GLN A 84 -13.25 3.47 -9.44
CA GLN A 84 -13.77 3.45 -8.05
C GLN A 84 -13.68 4.82 -7.36
N CYS A 85 -12.63 5.61 -7.65
CA CYS A 85 -12.42 6.89 -6.96
C CYS A 85 -13.29 8.01 -7.51
N SER A 86 -13.68 7.95 -8.79
CA SER A 86 -14.71 8.85 -9.34
C SER A 86 -16.08 8.67 -8.67
N ASP A 87 -16.43 7.47 -8.22
CA ASP A 87 -17.72 7.20 -7.56
C ASP A 87 -17.79 7.80 -6.14
N ILE A 88 -16.64 7.98 -5.47
CA ILE A 88 -16.57 8.57 -4.12
C ILE A 88 -16.72 10.09 -4.16
N SER A 89 -16.33 10.76 -5.25
CA SER A 89 -16.45 12.22 -5.38
C SER A 89 -17.85 12.69 -5.81
N THR A 90 -18.78 11.77 -6.10
CA THR A 90 -20.13 12.08 -6.62
C THR A 90 -21.25 11.79 -5.60
N LYS A 91 -20.91 11.50 -4.35
CA LYS A 91 -21.85 11.39 -3.23
C LYS A 91 -21.51 12.38 -2.13
#